data_AF-A0A8T4MZ13-F1
#
_entry.id   AF-A0A8T4MZ13-F1
#
_cell.length_a   1.000
_cell.length_b   1.000
_cell.length_c   1.000
_cell.angle_alpha   90.00
_cell.angle_beta   90.00
_cell.angle_gamma   90.00
#
_symmetry.space_group_name_H-M   'P 1'
#
loop_
_entity.id
_entity.type
_entity.pdbx_description
1 polymer ?
#
loop_
_entity_poly.entity_id
_entity_poly.type
_entity_poly.pdbx_seq_one_letter_code
_entity_poly.pdbx_strand_id
1 'polypeptide(L)'
;MNEHGNHKDRDMEHDHDKPAEDNEIASWKRKLFWSWLLTIPIAVLMLSERLFGFAIVEMPYSIALILALGFPVIFIFGFDTIRSGTRGLFTFYFNMDSLIALGTIVAYVTGIFAFWEYVADYFMLLEYLHFGNMLQIIRVLLR
;
A
#
# COMPACT_ATOMS: atom_id res chain seq x y z
N MET A 1 16.74 -36.03 57.46
CA MET A 1 15.85 -35.01 56.85
C MET A 1 16.66 -33.73 56.72
N ASN A 2 16.63 -33.13 55.54
CA ASN A 2 17.23 -31.85 55.13
C ASN A 2 18.60 -31.95 54.42
N GLU A 3 18.49 -32.42 53.18
CA GLU A 3 19.34 -32.01 52.07
C GLU A 3 19.10 -30.52 51.78
N HIS A 4 20.11 -29.68 51.98
CA HIS A 4 20.21 -28.42 51.26
C HIS A 4 21.52 -28.42 50.48
N GLY A 5 21.47 -29.14 49.36
CA GLY A 5 22.41 -28.95 48.27
C GLY A 5 22.29 -27.52 47.80
N ASN A 6 23.39 -26.79 47.95
CA ASN A 6 23.61 -25.48 47.37
C ASN A 6 23.52 -25.62 45.84
N HIS A 7 22.34 -25.35 45.28
CA HIS A 7 22.13 -25.16 43.84
C HIS A 7 22.90 -23.91 43.40
N LYS A 8 24.20 -24.09 43.19
CA LYS A 8 25.03 -23.22 42.37
C LYS A 8 24.90 -23.71 40.93
N ASP A 9 23.67 -23.66 40.41
CA ASP A 9 23.35 -24.06 39.05
C ASP A 9 23.36 -22.82 38.15
N ARG A 10 24.53 -22.62 37.56
CA ARG A 10 24.69 -22.31 36.13
C ARG A 10 23.98 -21.05 35.64
N ASP A 11 24.64 -19.93 35.92
CA ASP A 11 24.73 -18.80 35.00
C ASP A 11 25.56 -19.23 33.77
N MET A 12 25.05 -20.19 32.99
CA MET A 12 25.54 -20.45 31.64
C MET A 12 24.91 -19.37 30.76
N GLU A 13 25.58 -18.23 30.73
CA GLU A 13 25.37 -17.22 29.70
C GLU A 13 25.58 -17.89 28.33
N HIS A 14 24.47 -18.14 27.63
CA HIS A 14 24.45 -18.65 26.26
C HIS A 14 24.89 -17.50 25.33
N ASP A 15 26.20 -17.22 25.29
CA ASP A 15 26.83 -16.16 24.49
C ASP A 15 27.19 -16.61 23.06
N HIS A 16 26.34 -17.44 22.45
CA HIS A 16 26.65 -18.02 21.12
C HIS A 16 25.68 -17.64 19.98
N ASP A 17 24.58 -16.93 20.25
CA ASP A 17 23.56 -16.62 19.21
C ASP A 17 23.38 -15.11 18.89
N LYS A 18 24.08 -14.21 19.60
CA LYS A 18 23.96 -12.75 19.42
C LYS A 18 24.24 -12.25 17.98
N PRO A 19 25.26 -12.72 17.23
CA PRO A 19 25.57 -12.12 15.92
C PRO A 19 24.58 -12.52 14.81
N ALA A 20 23.87 -13.64 14.94
CA ALA A 20 22.88 -14.06 13.94
C ALA A 20 21.57 -13.28 14.09
N GLU A 21 21.09 -13.12 15.33
CA GLU A 21 19.89 -12.34 15.66
C GLU A 21 20.04 -10.86 15.29
N ASP A 22 21.20 -10.25 15.54
CA ASP A 22 21.45 -8.84 15.22
C ASP A 22 21.37 -8.54 13.72
N ASN A 23 21.85 -9.47 12.89
CA ASN A 23 21.82 -9.34 11.43
C ASN A 23 20.40 -9.47 10.87
N GLU A 24 19.60 -10.37 11.45
CA GLU A 24 18.19 -10.47 11.10
C GLU A 24 17.49 -9.17 11.48
N ILE A 25 17.57 -8.71 12.73
CA ILE A 25 16.92 -7.47 13.19
C ILE A 25 17.30 -6.26 12.31
N ALA A 26 18.57 -6.14 11.90
CA ALA A 26 19.02 -5.08 11.00
C ALA A 26 18.31 -5.12 9.62
N SER A 27 18.07 -6.32 9.08
CA SER A 27 17.36 -6.49 7.80
C SER A 27 15.88 -6.06 7.90
N TRP A 28 15.21 -6.35 9.02
CA TRP A 28 13.83 -5.95 9.26
C TRP A 28 13.72 -4.44 9.44
N LYS A 29 14.64 -3.82 10.19
CA LYS A 29 14.74 -2.36 10.33
C LYS A 29 14.95 -1.69 8.98
N ARG A 30 15.78 -2.26 8.12
CA ARG A 30 16.02 -1.74 6.77
C ARG A 30 14.76 -1.82 5.90
N LYS A 31 14.08 -2.97 5.87
CA LYS A 31 12.79 -3.13 5.15
C LYS A 31 11.75 -2.12 5.64
N LEU A 32 11.65 -1.92 6.96
CA LEU A 32 10.74 -0.96 7.56
C LEU A 32 11.06 0.47 7.13
N PHE A 33 12.34 0.87 7.18
CA PHE A 33 12.78 2.21 6.77
C PHE A 33 12.43 2.50 5.31
N TRP A 34 12.72 1.57 4.39
CA TRP A 34 12.39 1.74 2.97
C TRP A 34 10.88 1.77 2.70
N SER A 35 10.11 0.95 3.42
CA SER A 35 8.64 0.97 3.32
C SER A 35 8.06 2.31 3.80
N TRP A 36 8.55 2.83 4.93
CA TRP A 36 8.14 4.14 5.46
C TRP A 36 8.56 5.31 4.57
N LEU A 37 9.74 5.23 3.95
CA LEU A 37 10.22 6.24 3.03
C LEU A 37 9.32 6.41 1.80
N LEU A 38 8.70 5.33 1.32
CA LEU A 38 7.73 5.37 0.23
C LEU A 38 6.31 5.70 0.71
N THR A 39 5.93 5.19 1.89
CA THR A 39 4.57 5.36 2.42
C THR A 39 4.29 6.78 2.91
N ILE A 40 5.26 7.45 3.56
CA ILE A 40 5.06 8.82 4.07
C ILE A 40 4.73 9.80 2.94
N PRO A 41 5.48 9.89 1.84
CA PRO A 41 5.16 10.81 0.75
C PRO A 41 3.76 10.57 0.18
N ILE A 42 3.37 9.31 -0.03
CA ILE A 42 2.04 8.95 -0.52
C ILE A 42 0.97 9.40 0.47
N ALA A 43 1.17 9.11 1.77
CA ALA A 43 0.24 9.49 2.82
C ALA A 43 0.10 11.03 2.91
N VAL A 44 1.20 11.77 2.79
CA VAL A 44 1.19 13.23 2.77
C VAL A 44 0.43 13.76 1.55
N LEU A 45 0.64 13.20 0.36
CA LEU A 45 -0.12 13.59 -0.84
C LEU A 45 -1.62 13.42 -0.62
N MET A 46 -2.05 12.23 -0.18
CA MET A 46 -3.47 11.93 0.06
C MET A 46 -4.08 12.80 1.18
N LEU A 47 -3.35 12.95 2.28
CA LEU A 47 -3.83 13.71 3.43
C LEU A 47 -3.84 15.20 3.14
N SER A 48 -2.93 15.69 2.30
CA SER A 48 -2.86 17.11 1.94
C SER A 48 -4.09 17.57 1.16
N GLU A 49 -4.52 16.76 0.18
CA GLU A 49 -5.71 17.01 -0.61
C GLU A 49 -6.97 17.01 0.28
N ARG A 50 -7.09 16.04 1.19
CA ARG A 50 -8.28 15.89 2.04
C ARG A 50 -8.35 16.86 3.21
N LEU A 51 -7.21 17.26 3.79
CA LEU A 51 -7.17 18.15 4.96
C LEU A 51 -7.05 19.63 4.58
N PHE A 52 -6.24 19.96 3.56
CA PHE A 52 -5.98 21.35 3.19
C PHE A 52 -6.74 21.79 1.92
N GLY A 53 -7.39 20.86 1.22
CA GLY A 53 -8.25 21.16 0.07
C GLY A 53 -7.50 21.60 -1.18
N PHE A 54 -6.17 21.51 -1.21
CA PHE A 54 -5.36 21.75 -2.40
C PHE A 54 -4.72 20.46 -2.88
N ALA A 55 -4.93 20.13 -4.16
CA ALA A 55 -4.26 19.02 -4.80
C ALA A 55 -2.86 19.46 -5.23
N ILE A 56 -1.82 18.84 -4.67
CA ILE A 56 -0.42 19.09 -5.08
C ILE A 56 -0.21 18.62 -6.53
N VAL A 57 -0.96 17.60 -6.96
CA VAL A 57 -0.95 17.04 -8.30
C VAL A 57 -2.38 17.01 -8.82
N GLU A 58 -2.60 17.53 -10.03
CA GLU A 58 -3.91 17.52 -10.67
C GLU A 58 -4.35 16.08 -11.03
N MET A 59 -5.64 15.81 -10.88
CA MET A 59 -6.27 14.58 -11.37
C MET A 59 -6.27 14.61 -12.92
N PRO A 60 -5.99 13.51 -13.65
CA PRO A 60 -5.85 12.10 -13.23
C PRO A 60 -4.47 11.71 -12.67
N TYR A 61 -3.47 12.58 -12.81
CA TYR A 61 -2.08 12.21 -12.58
C TYR A 61 -1.82 11.81 -11.13
N SER A 62 -2.55 12.36 -10.17
CA SER A 62 -2.50 11.99 -8.76
C SER A 62 -2.89 10.52 -8.52
N ILE A 63 -4.01 10.04 -9.08
CA ILE A 63 -4.44 8.64 -8.94
C ILE A 63 -3.40 7.69 -9.55
N ALA A 64 -2.96 8.01 -10.78
CA ALA A 64 -1.95 7.20 -11.46
C ALA A 64 -0.63 7.14 -10.66
N LEU A 65 -0.21 8.26 -10.08
CA LEU A 65 0.98 8.35 -9.24
C LEU A 65 0.84 7.53 -7.96
N ILE A 66 -0.29 7.63 -7.26
CA ILE A 66 -0.56 6.86 -6.04
C ILE A 66 -0.58 5.35 -6.33
N LEU A 67 -1.19 4.92 -7.44
CA LEU A 67 -1.18 3.51 -7.85
C LEU A 67 0.24 3.03 -8.21
N ALA A 68 0.99 3.84 -8.97
CA ALA A 68 2.35 3.51 -9.38
C ALA A 68 3.32 3.41 -8.20
N LEU A 69 3.22 4.31 -7.22
CA LEU A 69 4.03 4.26 -5.99
C LEU A 69 3.51 3.21 -4.99
N GLY A 70 2.20 2.99 -4.95
CA GLY A 70 1.58 1.97 -4.09
C GLY A 70 1.95 0.55 -4.49
N PHE A 71 2.13 0.30 -5.79
CA PHE A 71 2.51 -1.02 -6.30
C PHE A 71 3.79 -1.60 -5.65
N PRO A 72 4.96 -0.93 -5.69
CA PRO A 72 6.17 -1.46 -5.05
C PRO A 72 6.02 -1.57 -3.52
N VAL A 73 5.29 -0.66 -2.88
CA VAL A 73 5.03 -0.74 -1.43
C VAL A 73 4.27 -2.03 -1.08
N ILE A 74 3.19 -2.31 -1.80
CA ILE A 74 2.32 -3.44 -1.54
C ILE A 74 2.97 -4.77 -1.96
N PHE A 75 3.50 -4.84 -3.19
CA PHE A 75 3.95 -6.09 -3.79
C PHE A 75 5.41 -6.43 -3.52
N ILE A 76 6.28 -5.47 -3.15
CA ILE A 76 7.68 -5.75 -2.80
C ILE A 76 7.83 -5.80 -1.27
N PHE A 77 7.44 -4.73 -0.57
CA PHE A 77 7.60 -4.67 0.88
C PHE A 77 6.52 -5.45 1.64
N GLY A 78 5.30 -5.53 1.11
CA GLY A 78 4.20 -6.31 1.69
C GLY A 78 4.11 -7.76 1.21
N PHE A 79 5.04 -8.24 0.37
CA PHE A 79 4.94 -9.57 -0.25
C PHE A 79 4.85 -10.71 0.75
N ASP A 80 5.67 -10.66 1.81
CA ASP A 80 5.72 -11.70 2.85
C ASP A 80 4.35 -11.81 3.55
N THR A 81 3.73 -10.67 3.86
CA THR A 81 2.37 -10.59 4.45
C THR A 81 1.29 -11.06 3.48
N ILE A 82 1.35 -10.67 2.21
CA ILE A 82 0.38 -11.12 1.20
C ILE A 82 0.48 -12.64 1.00
N ARG A 83 1.69 -13.20 0.96
CA ARG A 83 1.92 -14.63 0.79
C ARG A 83 1.40 -15.43 1.98
N SER A 84 1.70 -14.99 3.20
CA SER A 84 1.18 -15.60 4.43
C SER A 84 -0.34 -15.49 4.50
N GLY A 85 -0.87 -14.29 4.25
CA GLY A 85 -2.28 -13.98 4.33
C GLY A 85 -3.14 -14.71 3.31
N THR A 86 -2.70 -14.80 2.05
CA THR A 86 -3.39 -15.55 0.99
C THR A 86 -3.43 -17.04 1.30
N ARG A 87 -2.34 -17.62 1.82
CA ARG A 87 -2.33 -19.02 2.25
C ARG A 87 -3.34 -19.28 3.37
N GLY A 88 -3.42 -18.39 4.37
CA GLY A 88 -4.42 -18.47 5.45
C GLY A 88 -5.85 -18.37 4.93
N LEU A 89 -6.11 -17.47 3.97
CA LEU A 89 -7.41 -17.33 3.30
C LEU A 89 -7.86 -18.62 2.60
N PHE A 90 -6.98 -19.24 1.81
CA PHE A 90 -7.31 -20.49 1.09
C PHE A 90 -7.41 -21.71 2.01
N THR A 91 -6.70 -21.70 3.14
CA THR A 91 -6.74 -22.79 4.12
C THR A 91 -7.92 -22.65 5.10
N PHE A 92 -8.76 -21.61 4.95
CA PHE A 92 -9.82 -21.23 5.90
C PHE A 92 -9.33 -21.07 7.34
N TYR A 93 -8.04 -20.77 7.51
CA TYR A 93 -7.40 -20.51 8.79
C TYR A 93 -6.92 -19.06 8.80
N PHE A 94 -7.76 -18.18 9.34
CA PHE A 94 -7.53 -16.75 9.32
C PHE A 94 -6.47 -16.35 10.35
N ASN A 95 -5.29 -15.96 9.86
CA ASN A 95 -4.26 -15.31 10.66
C ASN A 95 -4.36 -13.78 10.58
N MET A 96 -3.61 -13.06 11.43
CA MET A 96 -3.50 -11.60 11.35
C MET A 96 -3.11 -11.11 9.96
N ASP A 97 -2.16 -11.81 9.33
CA ASP A 97 -1.70 -11.51 7.97
C ASP A 97 -2.80 -11.66 6.92
N SER A 98 -3.78 -12.53 7.13
CA SER A 98 -4.90 -12.73 6.20
C SER A 98 -5.79 -11.50 6.12
N LEU A 99 -6.07 -10.87 7.27
CA LEU A 99 -6.88 -9.65 7.30
C LEU A 99 -6.13 -8.47 6.65
N ILE A 100 -4.84 -8.33 6.95
CA ILE A 100 -4.00 -7.27 6.38
C ILE A 100 -3.87 -7.45 4.86
N ALA A 101 -3.59 -8.67 4.40
CA ALA A 101 -3.49 -8.99 2.98
C ALA A 101 -4.80 -8.67 2.25
N LEU A 102 -5.94 -9.10 2.80
CA LEU A 102 -7.25 -8.84 2.20
C LEU A 102 -7.55 -7.35 2.11
N GLY A 103 -7.36 -6.60 3.22
CA GLY A 103 -7.57 -5.15 3.24
C GLY A 103 -6.71 -4.41 2.22
N THR A 104 -5.43 -4.81 2.10
CA THR A 104 -4.49 -4.20 1.16
C THR A 104 -4.85 -4.49 -0.29
N ILE A 105 -5.21 -5.74 -0.62
CA ILE A 105 -5.62 -6.14 -1.97
C ILE A 105 -6.91 -5.41 -2.37
N VAL A 106 -7.92 -5.40 -1.49
CA VAL A 106 -9.20 -4.72 -1.75
C VAL A 106 -8.98 -3.21 -1.94
N ALA A 107 -8.15 -2.57 -1.11
CA ALA A 107 -7.81 -1.16 -1.27
C ALA A 107 -7.12 -0.87 -2.61
N TYR A 108 -6.16 -1.70 -3.00
CA TYR A 108 -5.45 -1.53 -4.27
C TYR A 108 -6.38 -1.70 -5.49
N VAL A 109 -7.24 -2.73 -5.46
CA VAL A 109 -8.25 -2.97 -6.51
C VAL A 109 -9.25 -1.82 -6.59
N THR A 110 -9.68 -1.29 -5.46
CA THR A 110 -10.56 -0.11 -5.42
C THR A 110 -9.89 1.12 -6.06
N GLY A 111 -8.59 1.32 -5.82
CA GLY A 111 -7.83 2.38 -6.48
C GLY A 111 -7.78 2.22 -8.01
N ILE A 112 -7.66 1.00 -8.52
CA ILE A 112 -7.71 0.71 -9.96
C ILE A 112 -9.09 1.05 -10.53
N PHE A 113 -10.16 0.69 -9.84
CA PHE A 113 -11.53 1.05 -10.25
C PHE A 113 -11.73 2.56 -10.29
N ALA A 114 -11.25 3.30 -9.28
CA ALA A 114 -11.32 4.75 -9.26
C ALA A 114 -10.56 5.39 -10.44
N PHE A 115 -9.40 4.84 -10.81
CA PHE A 115 -8.69 5.28 -12.02
C PHE A 115 -9.51 5.03 -13.29
N TRP A 116 -10.14 3.87 -13.40
CA TRP A 116 -10.95 3.50 -14.57
C TRP A 116 -12.19 4.39 -14.72
N GLU A 117 -12.92 4.63 -13.63
CA GLU A 117 -14.08 5.52 -13.60
C GLU A 117 -13.70 6.93 -14.04
N TYR A 118 -12.61 7.46 -13.50
CA TYR A 118 -12.11 8.77 -13.87
C TYR A 118 -11.76 8.88 -15.37
N VAL A 119 -11.06 7.88 -15.90
CA VAL A 119 -10.71 7.84 -17.32
C VAL A 119 -11.97 7.77 -18.19
N ALA A 120 -12.98 6.97 -17.81
CA ALA A 120 -14.24 6.88 -18.52
C ALA A 120 -15.01 8.20 -18.54
N ASP A 121 -15.08 8.90 -17.41
CA ASP A 121 -15.72 10.23 -17.31
C ASP A 121 -15.03 11.25 -18.21
N TYR A 122 -13.69 11.24 -18.28
CA TYR A 122 -12.93 12.12 -19.17
C TYR A 122 -13.23 11.87 -20.65
N PHE A 123 -13.30 10.61 -21.06
CA PHE A 123 -13.66 10.27 -22.44
C PHE A 123 -15.09 10.70 -22.78
N MET A 124 -16.04 10.48 -21.87
CA MET A 124 -17.43 10.89 -22.06
C MET A 124 -17.58 12.42 -22.18
N LEU A 125 -16.87 13.19 -21.34
CA LEU A 125 -16.88 14.65 -21.41
C LEU A 125 -16.27 15.18 -22.72
N LEU A 126 -15.18 14.57 -23.18
CA LEU A 126 -14.53 14.96 -24.44
C LEU A 126 -15.46 14.70 -25.64
N GLU A 127 -16.13 13.56 -25.67
CA GLU A 127 -17.10 13.22 -26.72
C GLU A 127 -18.29 14.19 -26.70
N TYR A 128 -18.85 14.50 -25.53
CA TYR A 128 -19.93 15.48 -25.37
C TYR A 128 -19.51 16.89 -25.83
N LEU A 129 -18.29 17.34 -25.48
CA LEU A 129 -17.76 18.63 -25.92
C LEU A 129 -17.54 18.66 -27.45
N HIS A 130 -17.08 17.55 -28.05
CA HIS A 130 -16.93 17.42 -29.50
C HIS A 130 -18.27 17.50 -30.23
N PHE A 131 -19.31 16.80 -29.73
CA PHE A 131 -20.67 16.93 -30.25
C PHE A 131 -21.23 18.33 -30.07
N GLY A 132 -21.01 18.96 -28.91
CA GLY A 132 -21.42 20.33 -28.63
C GLY A 132 -20.79 21.34 -29.59
N ASN A 133 -19.48 21.25 -29.81
CA ASN A 133 -18.75 22.11 -30.75
C ASN A 133 -19.22 21.88 -32.20
N MET A 134 -19.48 20.64 -32.59
CA MET A 134 -20.02 20.30 -33.91
C MET A 134 -21.41 20.91 -34.13
N LEU A 135 -22.29 20.88 -33.13
CA LEU A 135 -23.61 21.52 -33.18
C LEU A 135 -23.51 23.05 -33.29
N GLN A 136 -22.55 23.68 -32.63
CA GLN A 136 -22.29 25.12 -32.79
C GLN A 136 -21.83 25.47 -34.21
N ILE A 137 -20.94 24.66 -34.80
CA ILE A 137 -20.48 24.84 -36.19
C ILE A 137 -21.65 24.67 -37.17
N ILE A 138 -22.49 23.64 -36.99
CA ILE A 138 -23.68 23.43 -37.83
C ILE A 138 -24.67 24.59 -37.69
N ARG A 139 -24.88 25.13 -36.48
CA ARG A 139 -25.74 26.31 -36.25
C ARG A 139 -25.21 27.56 -36.97
N VAL A 140 -23.89 27.74 -37.02
CA VAL A 140 -23.24 28.84 -37.75
C VAL A 140 -23.38 28.65 -39.27
N LEU A 141 -23.30 27.42 -39.78
CA LEU A 141 -23.45 27.11 -41.21
C LEU A 141 -24.90 27.19 -41.71
N LEU A 142 -25.88 26.99 -40.83
CA LEU A 142 -27.32 27.06 -41.15
C LEU A 142 -27.92 28.48 -41.02
N ARG A 143 -27.12 29.48 -40.66
CA ARG A 143 -27.53 30.89 -40.54
C ARG A 143 -27.14 31.67 -41.78
#